data_AF-A0A1B3XW49-F1
#
_entry.id   AF-A0A1B3XW49-F1
#
_cell.length_a   1.000
_cell.length_b   1.000
_cell.length_c   1.000
_cell.angle_alpha   90.00
_cell.angle_beta   90.00
_cell.angle_gamma   90.00
#
_symmetry.space_group_name_H-M   'P 1'
#
loop_
_entity.id
_entity.type
_entity.pdbx_description
1 polymer ?
#
loop_
_entity_poly.entity_id
_entity_poly.type
_entity_poly.pdbx_seq_one_letter_code
_entity_poly.pdbx_strand_id
1 'polypeptide(L)' 'MLKSLQIILSITVTALAGHVLITGDFKFQPYMMLFFGLTMLVMGLREFQKGQKGYGWLSIVLFIFSIFVSIQSFLLK' A
#
# COMPACT_ATOMS: atom_id res chain seq x y z
N MET A 1 7.68 -16.40 -3.91
CA MET A 1 8.25 -15.18 -3.29
C MET A 1 7.26 -14.03 -3.16
N LEU A 2 6.69 -13.48 -4.24
CA LEU A 2 5.74 -12.33 -4.15
C LEU A 2 4.51 -12.60 -3.25
N LYS A 3 4.02 -13.85 -3.20
CA LYS A 3 2.99 -14.31 -2.26
C LYS A 3 3.32 -14.00 -0.79
N SER A 4 4.53 -14.35 -0.35
CA SER A 4 4.97 -14.18 1.03
C SER A 4 5.14 -12.70 1.38
N LEU A 5 5.67 -11.90 0.44
CA LEU A 5 5.81 -10.46 0.61
C LEU A 5 4.45 -9.77 0.74
N GLN A 6 3.46 -10.19 -0.06
CA GLN A 6 2.09 -9.70 0.03
C GLN A 6 1.46 -10.01 1.39
N ILE A 7 1.68 -11.21 1.93
CA ILE A 7 1.16 -11.60 3.25
C ILE A 7 1.75 -10.72 4.35
N ILE A 8 3.08 -10.52 4.34
CA ILE A 8 3.77 -9.68 5.33
C ILE A 8 3.28 -8.22 5.25
N LEU A 9 3.13 -7.69 4.03
CA LEU A 9 2.61 -6.34 3.80
C LEU A 9 1.16 -6.21 4.31
N SER A 10 0.30 -7.18 4.02
CA SER A 10 -1.09 -7.17 4.46
C SER A 10 -1.22 -7.24 5.98
N ILE A 11 -0.38 -8.04 6.65
CA ILE A 11 -0.32 -8.10 8.12
C ILE A 11 0.10 -6.73 8.69
N THR A 12 1.11 -6.10 8.08
CA THR A 12 1.61 -4.79 8.50
C THR A 12 0.54 -3.70 8.35
N VAL A 13 -0.19 -3.70 7.23
CA VAL A 13 -1.33 -2.80 6.99
C VAL A 13 -2.42 -2.99 8.04
N THR A 14 -2.82 -4.22 8.33
CA THR A 14 -3.86 -4.52 9.34
C THR A 14 -3.41 -4.10 10.74
N ALA A 15 -2.15 -4.33 11.09
CA ALA A 15 -1.59 -3.90 12.38
C ALA A 15 -1.57 -2.37 12.50
N LEU A 16 -1.15 -1.65 11.44
CA LEU A 16 -1.22 -0.18 11.42
C LEU A 16 -2.66 0.32 11.49
N ALA A 17 -3.61 -0.32 10.79
CA ALA A 17 -5.02 0.06 10.83
C ALA A 17 -5.60 -0.09 12.24
N GLY A 18 -5.28 -1.19 12.92
CA GLY A 18 -5.63 -1.39 14.33
C GLY A 18 -5.02 -0.30 15.22
N HIS A 19 -3.74 0.03 15.01
CA HIS A 19 -3.08 1.09 15.78
C HIS A 19 -3.69 2.47 15.55
N VAL A 20 -3.99 2.86 14.30
CA VAL A 20 -4.62 4.14 13.97
C VAL A 20 -6.03 4.23 14.56
N LEU A 21 -6.83 3.16 14.47
CA LEU A 21 -8.18 3.11 15.03
C LEU A 21 -8.19 3.19 16.56
N ILE A 22 -7.24 2.53 17.24
CA ILE A 22 -7.16 2.52 18.71
C ILE A 22 -6.60 3.85 19.23
N THR A 23 -5.56 4.39 18.58
CA THR A 23 -4.87 5.59 19.08
C THR A 23 -5.58 6.87 18.66
N GLY A 24 -6.39 6.85 17.59
CA GLY A 24 -7.02 8.06 17.01
C GLY A 24 -6.02 9.06 16.39
N ASP A 25 -4.72 8.81 16.53
CA ASP A 25 -3.64 9.61 16.00
C ASP A 25 -3.36 9.20 14.55
N PHE A 26 -3.82 10.01 13.60
CA PHE A 26 -3.58 9.83 12.16
C PHE A 26 -2.12 10.08 11.75
N LYS A 27 -1.20 10.24 12.71
CA LYS A 27 0.25 10.36 12.43
C LYS A 27 0.82 9.18 11.65
N PHE A 28 0.23 7.99 11.80
CA PHE A 28 0.65 6.78 11.09
C PHE A 28 -0.11 6.54 9.77
N GLN A 29 -1.10 7.38 9.43
CA GLN A 29 -1.84 7.30 8.18
C GLN A 29 -0.96 7.35 6.91
N PRO A 30 0.04 8.25 6.79
CA PRO A 30 0.92 8.26 5.61
C PRO A 30 1.75 6.98 5.48
N TYR A 31 2.19 6.40 6.60
CA TYR A 31 2.88 5.10 6.62
C TYR A 31 1.94 3.96 6.19
N MET A 32 0.69 3.98 6.64
CA MET A 32 -0.32 3.00 6.29
C MET A 32 -0.62 3.02 4.78
N MET A 33 -0.78 4.21 4.20
CA MET A 33 -0.97 4.39 2.76
C MET A 33 0.26 4.00 1.92
N LEU A 34 1.48 4.23 2.42
CA LEU A 34 2.69 3.73 1.76
C LEU A 34 2.73 2.20 1.72
N PHE A 35 2.48 1.55 2.86
CA PHE A 35 2.41 0.08 2.93
C PHE A 35 1.29 -0.47 2.05
N PHE A 36 0.12 0.17 2.03
CA PHE A 36 -0.99 -0.19 1.15
C PHE A 36 -0.60 -0.13 -0.33
N GLY A 37 0.06 0.95 -0.74
CA GLY A 37 0.59 1.13 -2.10
C GLY A 37 1.62 0.07 -2.47
N LEU A 38 2.53 -0.27 -1.55
CA LEU A 38 3.48 -1.37 -1.74
C LEU A 38 2.76 -2.72 -1.93
N THR A 39 1.70 -2.96 -1.17
CA THR A 39 0.89 -4.19 -1.26
C THR A 39 0.26 -4.31 -2.64
N MET A 40 -0.28 -3.19 -3.17
CA MET A 40 -0.82 -3.14 -4.53
C MET A 40 0.25 -3.25 -5.61
N LEU A 41 1.44 -2.68 -5.41
CA LEU A 41 2.57 -2.85 -6.33
C LEU A 41 2.97 -4.34 -6.44
N VAL A 42 3.11 -5.01 -5.29
CA VAL A 42 3.42 -6.45 -5.21
C VAL A 42 2.33 -7.30 -5.88
N MET A 43 1.07 -6.92 -5.72
CA MET A 43 -0.06 -7.62 -6.33
C MET A 43 -0.07 -7.48 -7.86
N GLY A 44 0.22 -6.30 -8.39
CA GLY A 44 0.36 -6.11 -9.85
C GLY A 44 1.59 -6.74 -10.44
N LEU A 45 2.74 -6.73 -9.73
CA LEU A 45 3.93 -7.47 -10.17
C LEU A 45 3.64 -8.96 -10.30
N ARG A 46 2.83 -9.49 -9.37
CA ARG A 46 2.43 -10.89 -9.35
C ARG A 46 1.46 -11.24 -10.49
N GLU A 47 0.56 -10.34 -10.85
CA GLU A 47 -0.29 -10.47 -12.04
C GLU A 47 0.49 -10.25 -13.35
N PHE A 48 1.48 -9.37 -13.35
CA PHE A 48 2.38 -9.15 -14.48
C PHE A 48 3.21 -10.41 -14.79
N GLN A 49 3.68 -11.10 -13.73
CA GLN A 49 4.32 -12.42 -13.87
C GLN A 49 3.38 -13.50 -14.41
N LYS A 50 2.07 -13.39 -14.20
CA LYS A 50 1.06 -14.28 -14.81
C LYS A 50 0.71 -13.91 -16.26
N GLY A 51 1.34 -12.87 -16.82
CA GLY A 51 1.08 -12.40 -18.19
C GLY A 51 -0.07 -11.39 -18.29
N GLN A 52 -0.69 -10.99 -17.18
CA GLN A 52 -1.75 -9.97 -17.17
C GLN A 52 -1.15 -8.56 -17.15
N LYS A 53 -0.86 -8.04 -18.34
CA LYS A 53 -0.27 -6.69 -18.52
C LYS A 53 -1.15 -5.55 -17.96
N GLY A 54 -2.48 -5.72 -17.94
CA GLY A 54 -3.42 -4.70 -17.44
C GLY A 54 -3.28 -4.43 -15.94
N TYR A 55 -3.17 -5.48 -15.13
CA TYR A 55 -3.02 -5.33 -13.67
C TYR A 55 -1.67 -4.75 -13.25
N GLY A 56 -0.59 -5.04 -14.00
CA GLY A 56 0.70 -4.40 -13.75
C GLY A 56 0.67 -2.89 -13.94
N TRP A 57 -0.05 -2.40 -14.95
CA TRP A 57 -0.22 -0.96 -15.18
C TRP A 57 -1.05 -0.30 -14.07
N LEU A 58 -2.14 -0.94 -13.64
CA LEU A 58 -2.95 -0.48 -12.50
C LEU A 58 -2.10 -0.32 -11.24
N SER A 59 -1.20 -1.26 -10.98
CA SER A 59 -0.33 -1.20 -9.80
C SER A 59 0.70 -0.08 -9.82
N ILE A 60 1.19 0.32 -11.00
CA ILE A 60 2.03 1.51 -11.14
C ILE A 60 1.23 2.78 -10.82
N VAL A 61 0.01 2.88 -11.34
CA VAL A 61 -0.90 4.01 -11.05
C VAL A 61 -1.22 4.07 -9.56
N LEU A 62 -1.53 2.93 -8.95
CA LEU A 62 -1.83 2.82 -7.51
C LEU A 62 -0.63 3.19 -6.64
N PHE A 63 0.59 2.85 -7.06
CA PHE A 63 1.81 3.25 -6.36
C PHE A 63 2.03 4.77 -6.40
N ILE A 64 1.87 5.38 -7.58
CA ILE A 64 1.96 6.84 -7.75
C ILE A 64 0.89 7.53 -6.91
N PHE A 65 -0.34 7.01 -6.93
CA PHE A 65 -1.44 7.52 -6.10
C PHE A 65 -1.12 7.42 -4.60
N SER A 66 -0.60 6.27 -4.12
CA SER A 66 -0.19 6.13 -2.72
C SER A 66 0.88 7.14 -2.30
N ILE A 67 1.85 7.43 -3.16
CA ILE A 67 2.85 8.48 -2.90
C ILE A 67 2.17 9.85 -2.80
N PHE A 68 1.28 10.17 -3.74
CA PHE A 68 0.53 11.42 -3.73
C PHE A 68 -0.27 11.60 -2.44
N VAL A 69 -1.00 10.57 -2.01
CA VAL A 69 -1.81 10.63 -0.78
C VAL A 69 -0.92 10.67 0.48
N SER A 70 0.25 10.04 0.46
CA SER A 70 1.22 10.12 1.57
C SER A 70 1.77 11.55 1.71
N ILE A 71 2.14 12.19 0.60
CA ILE A 71 2.56 13.60 0.54
C ILE A 71 1.41 14.52 0.99
N GLN A 72 0.19 14.26 0.53
CA GLN A 72 -0.99 15.04 0.93
C GLN A 72 -1.25 14.89 2.44
N SER A 73 -1.21 13.68 3.00
CA SER A 73 -1.37 13.45 4.44
C SER A 73 -0.29 14.14 5.28
N PHE A 74 0.91 14.33 4.72
CA PHE A 74 1.98 15.07 5.38
C PHE A 74 1.78 16.59 5.29
N LEU A 75 1.25 17.09 4.16
CA LEU A 75 0.97 18.51 3.92
C LEU A 75 -0.33 19.01 4.57
N LEU A 76 -1.33 18.15 4.76
CA LEU A 76 -2.64 18.49 5.33
C LEU A 76 -2.66 18.44 6.86
N LYS A 77 -1.49 18.34 7.48
CA LYS A 77 -1.26 18.36 8.93
C LYS A 77 -0.69 19.71 9.35
#